data_AF-A0A7S1P326-F1
#
_entry.id   AF-A0A7S1P326-F1
#
_cell.length_a   1.000
_cell.length_b   1.000
_cell.length_c   1.000
_cell.angle_alpha   90.00
_cell.angle_beta   90.00
_cell.angle_gamma   90.00
#
_symmetry.space_group_name_H-M   'P 1'
#
loop_
_entity.id
_entity.type
_entity.pdbx_description
1 polymer ?
#
loop_
_entity_poly.entity_id
_entity_poly.type
_entity_poly.pdbx_seq_one_letter_code
_entity_poly.pdbx_strand_id
1 'polypeptide(L)'
;MAVGLPTCIMNGWMDAEASEGVQIVTGKRFLGGYVGDEGGRAAFLCEKVEGWVRGVRALTSAARNFPHTAHAAMTRSLQMEWDYVFRVVLTDECALSPLREAIAKELLPALLGGPVTPSEVDLMLLPARHGGTGIRDPLDRAAAAYPASRASTKVVSKSVQGKAPFHPGDHRATIRHALTRSKQQQDVAHKTKREAALPHIDRRRHRVLSRSAAYKTSGWL
;
A
#
# COMPACT_ATOMS: atom_id res chain seq x y z
N MET A 1 -29.10 3.29 21.94
CA MET A 1 -28.69 4.41 21.06
C MET A 1 -27.35 4.03 20.44
N ALA A 2 -27.36 3.47 19.24
CA ALA A 2 -26.15 3.11 18.50
C ALA A 2 -25.93 4.18 17.43
N VAL A 3 -24.82 4.89 17.52
CA VAL A 3 -24.41 5.91 16.54
C VAL A 3 -23.79 5.18 15.35
N GLY A 4 -24.42 5.33 14.18
CA GLY A 4 -23.98 4.71 12.94
C GLY A 4 -22.67 5.29 12.42
N LEU A 5 -21.75 4.40 12.05
CA LEU A 5 -20.59 4.71 11.22
C LEU A 5 -21.00 4.66 9.74
N PRO A 6 -20.48 5.56 8.88
CA PRO A 6 -20.91 5.66 7.50
C PRO A 6 -20.41 4.45 6.68
N THR A 7 -21.37 3.80 6.03
CA THR A 7 -21.20 2.78 5.00
C THR A 7 -20.15 3.18 3.96
N CYS A 8 -19.15 2.32 3.80
CA CYS A 8 -18.07 2.45 2.83
C CYS A 8 -18.59 2.60 1.39
N ILE A 9 -17.97 3.53 0.66
CA ILE A 9 -18.11 3.70 -0.78
C ILE A 9 -17.43 2.51 -1.47
N MET A 10 -18.16 1.40 -1.66
CA MET A 10 -17.61 0.13 -2.16
C MET A 10 -18.44 -0.53 -3.29
N ASN A 11 -19.27 0.22 -4.02
CA ASN A 11 -20.10 -0.37 -5.08
C ASN A 11 -19.79 0.25 -6.44
N GLY A 12 -18.95 -0.41 -7.23
CA GLY A 12 -18.69 0.04 -8.61
C GLY A 12 -18.05 -1.01 -9.53
N TRP A 13 -17.96 -2.26 -9.07
CA TRP A 13 -17.65 -3.42 -9.91
C TRP A 13 -18.84 -4.38 -9.96
N MET A 14 -19.51 -4.63 -8.82
CA MET A 14 -20.78 -5.38 -8.82
C MET A 14 -21.85 -4.71 -9.69
N ASP A 15 -21.87 -3.38 -9.76
CA ASP A 15 -22.90 -2.66 -10.53
C ASP A 15 -22.68 -2.67 -12.05
N ALA A 16 -21.50 -3.08 -12.53
CA ALA A 16 -21.21 -3.14 -13.97
C ALA A 16 -21.65 -4.48 -14.60
N GLU A 17 -21.82 -5.52 -13.81
CA GLU A 17 -22.25 -6.87 -14.24
C GLU A 17 -23.68 -7.20 -13.78
N ALA A 18 -24.21 -6.51 -12.77
CA ALA A 18 -25.61 -6.59 -12.38
C ALA A 18 -26.60 -6.16 -13.49
N SER A 19 -26.13 -5.48 -14.55
CA SER A 19 -26.98 -5.10 -15.69
C SER A 19 -27.33 -6.24 -16.63
N GLU A 20 -26.71 -7.43 -16.51
CA GLU A 20 -26.99 -8.59 -17.39
C GLU A 20 -27.59 -9.81 -16.65
N GLY A 21 -27.88 -9.71 -15.35
CA GLY A 21 -28.53 -10.79 -14.59
C GLY A 21 -27.68 -12.04 -14.34
N VAL A 22 -26.36 -11.99 -14.60
CA VAL A 22 -25.43 -13.09 -14.34
C VAL A 22 -24.80 -12.92 -12.96
N GLN A 23 -25.08 -13.85 -12.04
CA GLN A 23 -24.44 -13.89 -10.72
C GLN A 23 -23.18 -14.76 -10.79
N ILE A 24 -22.02 -14.20 -10.46
CA ILE A 24 -20.78 -14.97 -10.34
C ILE A 24 -20.81 -15.75 -9.01
N VAL A 25 -21.08 -17.05 -9.10
CA VAL A 25 -21.21 -17.94 -7.92
C VAL A 25 -19.87 -18.62 -7.55
N THR A 26 -18.87 -18.55 -8.42
CA THR A 26 -17.55 -19.18 -8.21
C THR A 26 -16.41 -18.21 -8.50
N GLY A 27 -15.31 -18.32 -7.77
CA GLY A 27 -14.10 -17.54 -8.05
C GLY A 27 -12.84 -18.39 -8.20
N LYS A 28 -11.82 -17.80 -8.84
CA LYS A 28 -10.56 -18.47 -9.15
C LYS A 28 -9.40 -17.47 -9.16
N ARG A 29 -8.20 -17.97 -8.84
CA ARG A 29 -6.95 -17.22 -9.05
C ARG A 29 -6.75 -16.96 -10.54
N PHE A 30 -6.41 -15.73 -10.88
CA PHE A 30 -6.17 -15.33 -12.27
C PHE A 30 -5.11 -14.25 -12.34
N LEU A 31 -4.06 -14.48 -13.15
CA LEU A 31 -2.93 -13.56 -13.35
C LEU A 31 -2.41 -12.97 -12.03
N GLY A 32 -2.17 -13.80 -11.02
CA GLY A 32 -1.66 -13.34 -9.71
C GLY A 32 -2.65 -12.53 -8.85
N GLY A 33 -3.89 -12.35 -9.29
CA GLY A 33 -5.01 -11.82 -8.51
C GLY A 33 -6.12 -12.86 -8.28
N TYR A 34 -7.30 -12.39 -7.92
CA TYR A 34 -8.51 -13.20 -7.71
C TYR A 34 -9.70 -12.56 -8.42
N VAL A 35 -10.50 -13.39 -9.11
CA VAL A 35 -11.75 -12.97 -9.77
C VAL A 35 -12.87 -13.87 -9.27
N GLY A 36 -14.01 -13.28 -8.92
CA GLY A 36 -15.21 -13.98 -8.50
C GLY A 36 -15.75 -13.47 -7.18
N ASP A 37 -16.16 -14.41 -6.31
CA ASP A 37 -16.87 -14.11 -5.07
C ASP A 37 -16.00 -13.41 -4.01
N GLU A 38 -16.66 -12.68 -3.12
CA GLU A 38 -15.99 -11.92 -2.05
C GLU A 38 -15.33 -12.83 -1.00
N GLY A 39 -15.95 -13.96 -0.66
CA GLY A 39 -15.42 -14.90 0.32
C GLY A 39 -14.08 -15.50 -0.11
N GLY A 40 -13.99 -15.93 -1.36
CA GLY A 40 -12.76 -16.46 -1.92
C GLY A 40 -11.70 -15.38 -2.19
N ARG A 41 -12.11 -14.13 -2.51
CA ARG A 41 -11.18 -12.99 -2.55
C ARG A 41 -10.54 -12.75 -1.18
N ALA A 42 -11.36 -12.76 -0.12
CA ALA A 42 -10.89 -12.61 1.25
C ALA A 42 -9.97 -13.76 1.65
N ALA A 43 -10.33 -15.02 1.36
CA ALA A 43 -9.48 -16.17 1.64
C ALA A 43 -8.12 -16.10 0.91
N PHE A 44 -8.13 -15.69 -0.37
CA PHE A 44 -6.91 -15.45 -1.14
C PHE A 44 -6.02 -14.38 -0.50
N LEU A 45 -6.60 -13.26 -0.07
CA LEU A 45 -5.87 -12.18 0.58
C LEU A 45 -5.31 -12.62 1.93
N CYS A 46 -6.07 -13.37 2.74
CA CYS A 46 -5.59 -13.93 4.00
C CYS A 46 -4.35 -14.80 3.80
N GLU A 47 -4.38 -15.74 2.85
CA GLU A 47 -3.22 -16.60 2.54
C GLU A 47 -1.99 -15.77 2.10
N LYS A 48 -2.21 -14.73 1.28
CA LYS A 48 -1.15 -13.82 0.85
C LYS A 48 -0.54 -13.05 2.02
N VAL A 49 -1.39 -12.48 2.88
CA VAL A 49 -0.96 -11.73 4.06
C VAL A 49 -0.18 -12.62 5.01
N GLU A 50 -0.63 -13.85 5.27
CA GLU A 50 0.11 -14.81 6.08
C GLU A 50 1.50 -15.11 5.50
N GLY A 51 1.59 -15.29 4.18
CA GLY A 51 2.86 -15.45 3.47
C GLY A 51 3.79 -14.26 3.66
N TRP A 52 3.26 -13.04 3.51
CA TRP A 52 4.04 -11.83 3.69
C TRP A 52 4.47 -11.60 5.14
N VAL A 53 3.61 -11.92 6.12
CA VAL A 53 3.98 -11.88 7.55
C VAL A 53 5.13 -12.83 7.85
N ARG A 54 5.12 -14.06 7.29
CA ARG A 54 6.25 -14.98 7.40
C ARG A 54 7.52 -14.40 6.75
N GLY A 55 7.39 -13.78 5.58
CA GLY A 55 8.49 -13.08 4.90
C GLY A 55 9.07 -11.94 5.73
N VAL A 56 8.22 -11.09 6.32
CA VAL A 56 8.62 -10.02 7.23
C VAL A 56 9.39 -10.58 8.41
N ARG A 57 8.90 -11.66 9.04
CA ARG A 57 9.58 -12.33 10.17
C ARG A 57 10.94 -12.89 9.82
N ALA A 58 11.08 -13.48 8.63
CA ALA A 58 12.38 -13.94 8.14
C ALA A 58 13.37 -12.76 7.98
N LEU A 59 12.89 -11.64 7.42
CA LEU A 59 13.69 -10.41 7.30
C LEU A 59 14.02 -9.79 8.66
N THR A 60 13.10 -9.84 9.62
CA THR A 60 13.33 -9.42 11.01
C THR A 60 14.48 -10.19 11.64
N SER A 61 14.54 -11.51 11.43
CA SER A 61 15.65 -12.33 11.93
C SER A 61 16.99 -11.92 11.31
N ALA A 62 17.02 -11.74 9.98
CA ALA A 62 18.21 -11.29 9.27
C ALA A 62 18.64 -9.86 9.67
N ALA A 63 17.69 -8.97 9.94
CA ALA A 63 17.94 -7.57 10.27
C ALA A 63 18.80 -7.37 11.52
N ARG A 64 18.79 -8.32 12.46
CA ARG A 64 19.61 -8.27 13.68
C ARG A 64 21.11 -8.26 13.39
N ASN A 65 21.54 -8.92 12.32
CA ASN A 65 22.94 -9.03 11.92
C ASN A 65 23.24 -8.24 10.64
N PHE A 66 22.26 -8.12 9.74
CA PHE A 66 22.40 -7.53 8.42
C PHE A 66 21.26 -6.54 8.11
N PRO A 67 21.10 -5.45 8.88
CA PRO A 67 19.96 -4.55 8.78
C PRO A 67 19.81 -3.91 7.40
N HIS A 68 20.92 -3.55 6.76
CA HIS A 68 20.91 -2.93 5.42
C HIS A 68 20.43 -3.92 4.34
N THR A 69 20.92 -5.17 4.40
CA THR A 69 20.53 -6.22 3.46
C THR A 69 19.06 -6.61 3.66
N ALA A 70 18.61 -6.72 4.90
CA ALA A 70 17.21 -6.99 5.23
C ALA A 70 16.29 -5.87 4.74
N HIS A 71 16.68 -4.61 4.91
CA HIS A 71 15.93 -3.46 4.38
C HIS A 71 15.87 -3.46 2.84
N ALA A 72 16.99 -3.75 2.17
CA ALA A 72 17.01 -3.85 0.72
C ALA A 72 16.09 -4.97 0.23
N ALA A 73 16.13 -6.15 0.85
CA ALA A 73 15.25 -7.27 0.53
C ALA A 73 13.77 -6.93 0.78
N MET A 74 13.45 -6.23 1.89
CA MET A 74 12.12 -5.75 2.20
C MET A 74 11.61 -4.81 1.10
N THR A 75 12.36 -3.75 0.78
CA THR A 75 11.90 -2.68 -0.11
C THR A 75 11.95 -3.04 -1.59
N ARG A 76 12.87 -3.92 -2.00
CA ARG A 76 13.08 -4.29 -3.41
C ARG A 76 12.43 -5.61 -3.80
N SER A 77 12.10 -6.48 -2.85
CA SER A 77 11.48 -7.78 -3.11
C SER A 77 10.09 -7.89 -2.49
N LEU A 78 10.01 -8.09 -1.17
CA LEU A 78 8.75 -8.46 -0.51
C LEU A 78 7.67 -7.38 -0.71
N GLN A 79 8.06 -6.12 -0.57
CA GLN A 79 7.17 -4.99 -0.81
C GLN A 79 6.66 -4.91 -2.26
N MET A 80 7.43 -5.35 -3.24
CA MET A 80 7.03 -5.32 -4.65
C MET A 80 5.98 -6.39 -4.95
N GLU A 81 6.00 -7.50 -4.20
CA GLU A 81 5.02 -8.57 -4.33
C GLU A 81 3.61 -8.10 -3.94
N TRP A 82 3.43 -7.54 -2.73
CA TRP A 82 2.11 -7.04 -2.34
C TRP A 82 1.69 -5.80 -3.13
N ASP A 83 2.64 -4.99 -3.62
CA ASP A 83 2.32 -3.87 -4.52
C ASP A 83 1.65 -4.34 -5.80
N TYR A 84 1.99 -5.53 -6.29
CA TYR A 84 1.28 -6.16 -7.41
C TYR A 84 -0.15 -6.50 -7.01
N VAL A 85 -0.34 -7.25 -5.92
CA VAL A 85 -1.66 -7.69 -5.46
C VAL A 85 -2.58 -6.49 -5.21
N PHE A 86 -2.11 -5.44 -4.54
CA PHE A 86 -2.91 -4.25 -4.28
C PHE A 86 -3.32 -3.47 -5.54
N ARG A 87 -2.67 -3.70 -6.69
CA ARG A 87 -3.11 -3.09 -7.96
C ARG A 87 -4.21 -3.87 -8.66
N VAL A 88 -4.34 -5.17 -8.36
CA VAL A 88 -5.22 -6.08 -9.11
C VAL A 88 -6.32 -6.69 -8.24
N VAL A 89 -6.22 -6.59 -6.92
CA VAL A 89 -7.22 -7.08 -5.97
C VAL A 89 -7.65 -5.94 -5.05
N LEU A 90 -8.97 -5.72 -4.96
CA LEU A 90 -9.55 -4.87 -3.94
C LEU A 90 -9.29 -5.48 -2.57
N THR A 91 -8.63 -4.73 -1.70
CA THR A 91 -8.11 -5.23 -0.43
C THR A 91 -8.73 -4.46 0.72
N ASP A 92 -9.32 -5.19 1.66
CA ASP A 92 -9.92 -4.62 2.87
C ASP A 92 -8.82 -4.30 3.90
N GLU A 93 -8.92 -3.15 4.55
CA GLU A 93 -7.92 -2.68 5.52
C GLU A 93 -7.73 -3.67 6.67
N CYS A 94 -8.80 -4.30 7.14
CA CYS A 94 -8.76 -5.27 8.23
C CYS A 94 -7.87 -6.48 7.93
N ALA A 95 -7.81 -6.92 6.66
CA ALA A 95 -6.99 -8.04 6.25
C ALA A 95 -5.49 -7.73 6.33
N LEU A 96 -5.10 -6.45 6.30
CA LEU A 96 -3.70 -6.02 6.30
C LEU A 96 -3.15 -5.69 7.68
N SER A 97 -4.00 -5.64 8.70
CA SER A 97 -3.59 -5.38 10.09
C SER A 97 -2.44 -6.28 10.54
N PRO A 98 -2.47 -7.62 10.33
CA PRO A 98 -1.36 -8.49 10.76
C PRO A 98 -0.03 -8.15 10.07
N LEU A 99 -0.08 -7.76 8.80
CA LEU A 99 1.11 -7.35 8.06
C LEU A 99 1.68 -6.03 8.59
N ARG A 100 0.83 -5.02 8.78
CA ARG A 100 1.25 -3.72 9.35
C ARG A 100 1.84 -3.92 10.74
N GLU A 101 1.22 -4.75 11.57
CA GLU A 101 1.70 -5.06 12.91
C GLU A 101 3.06 -5.76 12.90
N ALA A 102 3.27 -6.76 12.03
CA ALA A 102 4.57 -7.43 11.92
C ALA A 102 5.67 -6.45 11.50
N ILE A 103 5.37 -5.51 10.59
CA ILE A 103 6.33 -4.47 10.20
C ILE A 103 6.62 -3.54 11.38
N ALA A 104 5.58 -3.04 12.04
CA ALA A 104 5.66 -2.04 13.11
C ALA A 104 6.32 -2.57 14.38
N LYS A 105 5.92 -3.76 14.84
CA LYS A 105 6.30 -4.32 16.14
C LYS A 105 7.53 -5.22 16.07
N GLU A 106 7.84 -5.78 14.89
CA GLU A 106 8.94 -6.75 14.74
C GLU A 106 10.06 -6.21 13.84
N LEU A 107 9.75 -5.88 12.58
CA LEU A 107 10.77 -5.52 11.59
C LEU A 107 11.43 -4.18 11.89
N LEU A 108 10.66 -3.12 12.12
CA LEU A 108 11.21 -1.78 12.36
C LEU A 108 12.13 -1.75 13.59
N PRO A 109 11.76 -2.33 14.76
CA PRO A 109 12.68 -2.43 15.88
C PRO A 109 13.96 -3.20 15.57
N ALA A 110 13.87 -4.29 14.79
CA ALA A 110 15.05 -5.06 14.41
C ALA A 110 15.97 -4.30 13.44
N LEU A 111 15.41 -3.55 12.49
CA LEU A 111 16.17 -2.71 11.56
C LEU A 111 16.86 -1.54 12.25
N LEU A 112 16.20 -0.93 13.24
CA LEU A 112 16.69 0.27 13.94
C LEU A 112 17.50 -0.05 15.20
N GLY A 113 17.59 -1.33 15.58
CA GLY A 113 18.38 -1.78 16.73
C GLY A 113 17.81 -1.37 18.09
N GLY A 114 16.51 -1.08 18.18
CA GLY A 114 15.89 -0.61 19.42
C GLY A 114 14.37 -0.44 19.33
N PRO A 115 13.71 -0.15 20.47
CA PRO A 115 12.26 0.06 20.48
C PRO A 115 11.87 1.27 19.62
N VAL A 116 10.70 1.17 18.99
CA VAL A 116 10.14 2.19 18.09
C VAL A 116 8.75 2.54 18.61
N THR A 117 8.53 3.82 18.89
CA THR A 117 7.23 4.31 19.35
C THR A 117 6.20 4.31 18.21
N PRO A 118 4.88 4.35 18.49
CA PRO A 118 3.87 4.42 17.44
C PRO A 118 4.06 5.60 16.47
N SER A 119 4.41 6.78 16.96
CA SER A 119 4.67 7.95 16.13
C SER A 119 5.93 7.80 15.26
N GLU A 120 6.95 7.10 15.77
CA GLU A 120 8.13 6.75 14.98
C GLU A 120 7.82 5.70 13.91
N VAL A 121 6.96 4.72 14.20
CA VAL A 121 6.48 3.77 13.19
C VAL A 121 5.80 4.51 12.04
N ASP A 122 4.86 5.40 12.35
CA ASP A 122 4.14 6.17 11.32
C ASP A 122 5.10 6.99 10.44
N LEU A 123 6.15 7.54 11.03
CA LEU A 123 7.20 8.26 10.31
C LEU A 123 8.12 7.32 9.51
N MET A 124 8.51 6.18 10.06
CA MET A 124 9.39 5.20 9.43
C MET A 124 8.74 4.52 8.22
N LEU A 125 7.42 4.43 8.18
CA LEU A 125 6.65 3.91 7.05
C LEU A 125 6.48 4.93 5.91
N LEU A 126 7.05 6.14 6.04
CA LEU A 126 7.05 7.13 4.97
C LEU A 126 8.20 6.91 3.97
N PRO A 127 8.10 7.52 2.77
CA PRO A 127 9.23 7.61 1.85
C PRO A 127 10.43 8.35 2.46
N ALA A 128 11.64 8.03 1.99
CA ALA A 128 12.88 8.66 2.46
C ALA A 128 12.91 10.19 2.35
N ARG A 129 12.30 10.77 1.31
CA ARG A 129 12.16 12.23 1.17
C ARG A 129 11.31 12.90 2.28
N HIS A 130 10.50 12.11 2.96
CA HIS A 130 9.70 12.50 4.12
C HIS A 130 10.31 12.02 5.44
N GLY A 131 11.56 11.55 5.44
CA GLY A 131 12.32 11.13 6.63
C GLY A 131 12.03 9.70 7.11
N GLY A 132 11.31 8.90 6.32
CA GLY A 132 11.08 7.48 6.62
C GLY A 132 12.07 6.54 5.94
N THR A 133 11.84 5.24 6.10
CA THR A 133 12.73 4.19 5.58
C THR A 133 12.46 3.84 4.12
N GLY A 134 11.33 4.26 3.55
CA GLY A 134 10.87 3.81 2.24
C GLY A 134 10.20 2.43 2.23
N ILE A 135 10.09 1.76 3.39
CA ILE A 135 9.08 0.73 3.62
C ILE A 135 7.73 1.47 3.68
N ARG A 136 6.78 1.08 2.83
CA ARG A 136 5.48 1.72 2.69
C ARG A 136 4.47 1.03 3.58
N ASP A 137 3.63 1.82 4.26
CA ASP A 137 2.50 1.28 4.99
C ASP A 137 1.58 0.48 4.04
N PRO A 138 1.33 -0.82 4.31
CA PRO A 138 0.48 -1.63 3.45
C PRO A 138 -0.96 -1.09 3.36
N LEU A 139 -1.48 -0.43 4.40
CA LEU A 139 -2.83 0.16 4.40
C LEU A 139 -2.93 1.33 3.42
N ASP A 140 -2.03 2.31 3.56
CA ASP A 140 -1.96 3.46 2.65
C ASP A 140 -1.76 3.00 1.22
N ARG A 141 -0.94 1.96 1.04
CA ARG A 141 -0.60 1.47 -0.27
C ARG A 141 -1.78 0.78 -0.92
N ALA A 142 -2.51 -0.07 -0.20
CA ALA A 142 -3.70 -0.73 -0.69
C ALA A 142 -4.79 0.28 -1.08
N ALA A 143 -5.04 1.28 -0.23
CA ALA A 143 -6.00 2.35 -0.49
C ALA A 143 -5.69 3.13 -1.78
N ALA A 144 -4.41 3.33 -2.11
CA ALA A 144 -4.01 4.11 -3.28
C ALA A 144 -3.80 3.27 -4.56
N ALA A 145 -3.37 2.01 -4.45
CA ALA A 145 -2.90 1.22 -5.60
C ALA A 145 -4.04 0.78 -6.52
N TYR A 146 -5.13 0.26 -5.96
CA TYR A 146 -6.25 -0.26 -6.75
C TYR A 146 -6.98 0.84 -7.55
N PRO A 147 -7.34 2.00 -6.96
CA PRO A 147 -7.95 3.10 -7.70
C PRO A 147 -7.04 3.66 -8.80
N ALA A 148 -5.73 3.79 -8.54
CA ALA A 148 -4.78 4.25 -9.54
C ALA A 148 -4.63 3.28 -10.71
N SER A 149 -4.65 1.97 -10.42
CA SER A 149 -4.64 0.90 -11.43
C SER A 149 -5.87 0.99 -12.33
N ARG A 150 -7.08 1.03 -11.74
CA ARG A 150 -8.34 1.19 -12.48
C ARG A 150 -8.38 2.46 -13.33
N ALA A 151 -7.93 3.58 -12.78
CA ALA A 151 -7.89 4.83 -13.52
C ALA A 151 -6.93 4.75 -14.72
N SER A 152 -5.80 4.07 -14.57
CA SER A 152 -4.79 3.89 -15.62
C SER A 152 -5.26 2.97 -16.74
N THR A 153 -6.00 1.90 -16.43
CA THR A 153 -6.48 0.91 -17.41
C THR A 153 -7.82 1.26 -18.05
N LYS A 154 -8.47 2.35 -17.61
CA LYS A 154 -9.81 2.77 -18.04
C LYS A 154 -10.02 2.78 -19.56
N VAL A 155 -9.06 3.24 -20.34
CA VAL A 155 -9.15 3.28 -21.81
C VAL A 155 -9.25 1.87 -22.39
N VAL A 156 -8.30 0.99 -22.02
CA VAL A 156 -8.28 -0.41 -22.49
C VAL A 156 -9.53 -1.16 -22.03
N SER A 157 -9.94 -0.99 -20.77
CA SER A 157 -11.15 -1.65 -20.24
C SER A 157 -12.41 -1.25 -21.03
N LYS A 158 -12.57 0.03 -21.38
CA LYS A 158 -13.70 0.47 -22.21
C LYS A 158 -13.64 -0.11 -23.61
N SER A 159 -12.46 -0.21 -24.21
CA SER A 159 -12.30 -0.76 -25.56
C SER A 159 -12.56 -2.26 -25.62
N VAL A 160 -12.07 -3.02 -24.65
CA VAL A 160 -12.36 -4.46 -24.54
C VAL A 160 -13.86 -4.72 -24.37
N GLN A 161 -14.57 -3.84 -23.65
CA GLN A 161 -16.02 -3.90 -23.50
C GLN A 161 -16.80 -3.40 -24.72
N GLY A 162 -16.15 -3.02 -25.82
CA GLY A 162 -16.80 -2.47 -27.01
C GLY A 162 -17.39 -1.07 -26.82
N LYS A 163 -17.11 -0.39 -25.70
CA LYS A 163 -17.70 0.91 -25.34
C LYS A 163 -16.97 2.11 -25.97
N ALA A 164 -15.76 1.94 -26.49
CA ALA A 164 -14.99 2.99 -27.16
C ALA A 164 -13.84 2.41 -28.02
N PRO A 165 -13.44 3.03 -29.14
CA PRO A 165 -12.26 2.61 -29.89
C PRO A 165 -10.98 2.74 -29.04
N PHE A 166 -10.00 1.86 -29.31
CA PHE A 166 -8.71 1.90 -28.61
C PHE A 166 -7.73 2.83 -29.34
N HIS A 167 -7.26 3.86 -28.64
CA HIS A 167 -6.18 4.74 -29.11
C HIS A 167 -4.98 4.68 -28.15
N PRO A 168 -3.79 4.23 -28.61
CA PRO A 168 -2.60 4.13 -27.76
C PRO A 168 -2.16 5.47 -27.14
N GLY A 169 -2.36 6.59 -27.84
CA GLY A 169 -2.03 7.93 -27.35
C GLY A 169 -2.85 8.31 -26.11
N ASP A 170 -4.16 8.12 -26.19
CA ASP A 170 -5.11 8.39 -25.10
C ASP A 170 -4.85 7.49 -23.90
N HIS A 171 -4.53 6.22 -24.16
CA HIS A 171 -4.18 5.29 -23.08
C HIS A 171 -2.92 5.73 -22.34
N ARG A 172 -1.84 6.09 -23.06
CA ARG A 172 -0.60 6.60 -22.46
C ARG A 172 -0.81 7.91 -21.71
N ALA A 173 -1.67 8.80 -22.23
CA ALA A 173 -2.03 10.04 -21.54
C ALA A 173 -2.80 9.77 -20.26
N THR A 174 -3.76 8.84 -20.30
CA THR A 174 -4.56 8.41 -19.14
C THR A 174 -3.69 7.80 -18.05
N ILE A 175 -2.76 6.90 -18.39
CA ILE A 175 -1.80 6.32 -17.44
C ILE A 175 -0.99 7.43 -16.77
N ARG A 176 -0.38 8.33 -17.56
CA ARG A 176 0.43 9.43 -17.03
C ARG A 176 -0.37 10.29 -16.06
N HIS A 177 -1.57 10.69 -16.46
CA HIS A 177 -2.46 11.51 -15.64
C HIS A 177 -2.85 10.82 -14.32
N ALA A 178 -3.29 9.56 -14.40
CA ALA A 178 -3.69 8.78 -13.23
C ALA A 178 -2.54 8.58 -12.23
N LEU A 179 -1.35 8.24 -12.73
CA LEU A 179 -0.17 8.04 -11.90
C LEU A 179 0.36 9.34 -11.30
N THR A 180 0.36 10.45 -12.05
CA THR A 180 0.75 11.77 -11.53
C THR A 180 -0.19 12.20 -10.41
N ARG A 181 -1.50 12.09 -10.63
CA ARG A 181 -2.51 12.43 -9.61
C ARG A 181 -2.37 11.57 -8.36
N SER A 182 -2.23 10.25 -8.52
CA SER A 182 -2.04 9.33 -7.39
C SER A 182 -0.79 9.68 -6.58
N LYS A 183 0.34 9.95 -7.25
CA LYS A 183 1.59 10.38 -6.59
C LYS A 183 1.41 11.70 -5.84
N GLN A 184 0.73 12.68 -6.42
CA GLN A 184 0.49 13.98 -5.78
C GLN A 184 -0.37 13.81 -4.51
N GLN A 185 -1.44 13.02 -4.58
CA GLN A 185 -2.30 12.76 -3.43
C GLN A 185 -1.57 12.02 -2.31
N GLN A 186 -0.75 11.02 -2.66
CA GLN A 186 0.11 10.33 -1.71
C GLN A 186 1.14 11.28 -1.08
N ASP A 187 1.74 12.18 -1.87
CA ASP A 187 2.74 13.10 -1.34
C ASP A 187 2.16 14.08 -0.32
N VAL A 188 0.95 14.60 -0.59
CA VAL A 188 0.18 15.42 0.35
C VAL A 188 -0.12 14.62 1.63
N ALA A 189 -0.62 13.39 1.50
CA ALA A 189 -0.93 12.55 2.65
C ALA A 189 0.32 12.23 3.51
N HIS A 190 1.45 11.90 2.87
CA HIS A 190 2.72 11.67 3.57
C HIS A 190 3.20 12.92 4.31
N LYS A 191 3.05 14.10 3.69
CA LYS A 191 3.39 15.38 4.34
C LYS A 191 2.55 15.60 5.59
N THR A 192 1.23 15.40 5.50
CA THR A 192 0.31 15.52 6.64
C THR A 192 0.66 14.53 7.75
N LYS A 193 0.94 13.26 7.43
CA LYS A 193 1.35 12.25 8.41
C LYS A 193 2.66 12.64 9.11
N ARG A 194 3.64 13.12 8.35
CA ARG A 194 4.90 13.62 8.91
C ARG A 194 4.65 14.76 9.90
N GLU A 195 3.85 15.76 9.51
CA GLU A 195 3.54 16.91 10.36
C GLU A 195 2.82 16.50 11.66
N ALA A 196 1.94 15.49 11.60
CA ALA A 196 1.27 14.94 12.77
C ALA A 196 2.21 14.13 13.69
N ALA A 197 3.19 13.43 13.12
CA ALA A 197 4.16 12.63 13.88
C ALA A 197 5.23 13.49 14.58
N LEU A 198 5.70 14.57 13.94
CA LEU A 198 6.84 15.38 14.40
C LEU A 198 6.79 15.83 15.87
N PRO A 199 5.65 16.30 16.42
CA PRO A 199 5.56 16.73 17.82
C PRO A 199 5.84 15.63 18.84
N HIS A 200 5.68 14.37 18.44
CA HIS A 200 5.79 13.19 19.31
C HIS A 200 7.15 12.50 19.20
N ILE A 201 8.05 13.01 18.34
CA ILE A 201 9.41 12.50 18.17
C ILE A 201 10.34 13.21 19.16
N ASP A 202 11.25 12.45 19.78
CA ASP A 202 12.25 13.02 20.69
C ASP A 202 13.05 14.17 20.02
N ARG A 203 13.40 15.20 20.81
CA ARG A 203 14.02 16.44 20.31
C ARG A 203 15.35 16.19 19.61
N ARG A 204 16.15 15.20 20.03
CA ARG A 204 17.41 14.86 19.35
C ARG A 204 17.15 14.32 17.94
N ARG A 205 16.19 13.42 17.84
CA ARG A 205 15.69 12.77 16.61
C ARG A 205 15.02 13.78 15.67
N HIS A 206 14.29 14.75 16.22
CA HIS A 206 13.69 15.87 15.47
C HIS A 206 14.72 16.73 14.71
N ARG A 207 15.92 16.93 15.27
CA ARG A 207 16.98 17.72 14.63
C ARG A 207 17.50 17.04 13.35
N VAL A 208 17.61 15.71 13.34
CA VAL A 208 18.01 14.93 12.16
C VAL A 208 16.97 15.09 11.06
N LEU A 209 15.69 14.94 11.40
CA LEU A 209 14.57 15.09 10.47
C LEU A 209 14.42 16.50 9.90
N SER A 210 14.69 17.52 10.71
CA SER A 210 14.64 18.92 10.27
C SER A 210 15.78 19.23 9.29
N ARG A 211 16.98 18.68 9.53
CA ARG A 211 18.11 18.80 8.61
C ARG A 211 17.87 18.02 7.31
N SER A 212 17.29 16.82 7.38
CA SER A 212 16.99 16.06 6.16
C SER A 212 15.99 16.77 5.26
N ALA A 213 14.97 17.41 5.83
CA ALA A 213 14.06 18.28 5.09
C ALA A 213 14.74 19.54 4.54
N ALA A 214 15.53 20.25 5.35
CA ALA A 214 16.18 21.50 4.93
C ALA A 214 17.21 21.29 3.80
N TYR A 215 18.00 20.22 3.87
CA TYR A 215 19.06 19.92 2.91
C TYR A 215 18.64 18.90 1.84
N LYS A 216 17.37 18.47 1.82
CA LYS A 216 16.84 17.45 0.90
C LYS A 216 17.67 16.16 0.89
N THR A 217 18.18 15.75 2.05
CA THR A 217 18.96 14.51 2.19
C THR A 217 18.05 13.34 2.55
N SER A 218 18.41 12.12 2.14
CA SER A 218 17.60 10.91 2.33
C SER A 218 17.93 10.16 3.64
N GLY A 219 18.47 10.85 4.64
CA GLY A 219 18.82 10.26 5.93
C GLY A 219 17.58 9.80 6.69
N TRP A 220 17.63 8.59 7.26
CA TRP A 220 16.63 8.08 8.19
C TRP A 220 16.81 8.70 9.58
N LEU A 221 15.87 8.42 10.49
CA LEU A 221 15.93 8.85 11.89
C LEU A 221 17.19 8.39 12.62
#